data_AF-A0AAU3QZD0-F1
#
_entry.id   AF-A0AAU3QZD0-F1
#
_cell.length_a   1.000
_cell.length_b   1.000
_cell.length_c   1.000
_cell.angle_alpha   90.00
_cell.angle_beta   90.00
_cell.angle_gamma   90.00
#
_symmetry.space_group_name_H-M   'P 1'
#
loop_
_entity.id
_entity.type
_entity.pdbx_description
1 polymer ?
#
loop_
_entity_poly.entity_id
_entity_poly.type
_entity_poly.pdbx_seq_one_letter_code
_entity_poly.pdbx_strand_id
1 'polypeptide(L)' 'MLVKHVQAPPTFQATLDSRIVVEQANGFLAPRRDIGVDEAFRLLRAHSREHGVPLTDIARQVLDGTTDPTLLGPRA' A
#
# COMPACT_ATOMS: atom_id res chain seq x y z
N MET A 1 -10.81 6.43 33.35
CA MET A 1 -11.06 7.38 32.25
C MET A 1 -10.31 6.88 31.02
N LEU A 2 -10.97 6.16 30.12
CA LEU A 2 -10.43 5.68 28.84
C LEU A 2 -11.37 6.23 27.77
N VAL A 3 -11.05 7.42 27.25
CA VAL A 3 -11.68 7.92 26.02
C VAL A 3 -11.19 7.03 24.89
N LYS A 4 -11.97 6.01 24.53
CA LYS A 4 -11.79 5.32 23.26
C LYS A 4 -12.06 6.35 22.19
N HIS A 5 -11.03 6.85 21.51
CA HIS A 5 -11.20 7.70 20.34
C HIS A 5 -12.06 6.92 19.34
N VAL A 6 -13.32 7.31 19.20
CA VAL A 6 -14.13 6.88 18.07
C VAL A 6 -13.52 7.59 16.87
N GLN A 7 -12.76 6.85 16.07
CA GLN A 7 -12.33 7.35 14.77
C GLN A 7 -13.63 7.47 13.95
N ALA A 8 -13.95 8.69 13.52
CA ALA A 8 -15.04 8.86 12.56
C ALA A 8 -14.73 7.99 11.34
N PRO A 9 -15.73 7.29 10.76
CA PRO A 9 -15.50 6.52 9.55
C PRO A 9 -14.88 7.43 8.49
N PRO A 10 -13.92 6.94 7.70
CA PRO A 10 -13.25 7.76 6.70
C PRO A 10 -14.28 8.39 5.78
N THR A 11 -14.09 9.67 5.47
CA THR A 11 -14.94 10.36 4.50
C THR A 11 -14.76 9.73 3.12
N PHE A 12 -15.71 9.99 2.22
CA PHE A 12 -15.59 9.56 0.83
C PHE A 12 -14.30 10.08 0.17
N GLN A 13 -13.95 11.35 0.40
CA GLN A 13 -12.72 11.94 -0.12
C GLN A 13 -11.48 11.20 0.40
N ALA A 14 -11.39 10.94 1.71
CA ALA A 14 -10.26 10.20 2.29
C ALA A 14 -10.15 8.77 1.73
N THR A 15 -11.28 8.14 1.39
CA THR A 15 -11.32 6.83 0.74
C THR A 15 -10.79 6.90 -0.69
N LEU A 16 -11.16 7.93 -1.46
CA LEU A 16 -10.65 8.15 -2.81
C LEU A 16 -9.16 8.46 -2.81
N ASP A 17 -8.70 9.34 -1.92
CA ASP A 17 -7.28 9.70 -1.80
C ASP A 17 -6.43 8.46 -1.49
N SER A 18 -6.95 7.58 -0.62
CA SER A 18 -6.34 6.28 -0.31
C SER A 18 -6.25 5.37 -1.53
N ARG A 19 -7.28 5.35 -2.39
CA ARG A 19 -7.30 4.55 -3.62
C ARG A 19 -6.27 5.05 -4.64
N ILE A 20 -6.17 6.37 -4.83
CA ILE A 20 -5.22 6.97 -5.79
C ILE A 20 -3.79 6.57 -5.43
N VAL A 21 -3.41 6.68 -4.16
CA VAL A 21 -2.06 6.34 -3.69
C VAL A 21 -1.72 4.86 -3.94
N VAL A 22 -2.69 3.95 -3.72
CA VAL A 22 -2.49 2.51 -3.97
C VAL A 22 -2.37 2.23 -5.47
N GLU A 23 -3.18 2.85 -6.32
CA GLU A 23 -3.10 2.69 -7.77
C GLU A 23 -1.76 3.20 -8.32
N GLN A 24 -1.27 4.34 -7.81
CA GLN A 24 0.05 4.88 -8.15
C GLN A 24 1.17 3.91 -7.75
N ALA A 25 1.12 3.37 -6.53
CA ALA A 25 2.10 2.39 -6.07
C ALA A 25 2.10 1.12 -6.93
N ASN A 26 0.92 0.63 -7.36
CA ASN A 26 0.83 -0.50 -8.28
C ASN A 26 1.49 -0.20 -9.62
N GLY A 27 1.21 0.97 -10.21
CA GLY A 27 1.80 1.42 -11.47
C GLY A 27 3.31 1.64 -11.38
N PHE A 28 3.81 2.04 -10.21
CA PHE A 28 5.23 2.14 -9.92
C PHE A 28 5.88 0.76 -9.83
N LEU A 29 5.25 -0.19 -9.13
CA LEU A 29 5.84 -1.49 -8.83
C LEU A 29 5.81 -2.47 -10.01
N ALA A 30 4.73 -2.46 -10.78
CA ALA A 30 4.49 -3.36 -11.91
C ALA A 30 5.69 -3.45 -12.89
N PRO A 31 6.17 -2.34 -13.50
CA PRO A 31 7.30 -2.39 -14.43
C PRO A 31 8.63 -2.73 -13.75
N ARG A 32 8.80 -2.41 -12.46
CA ARG A 32 10.05 -2.69 -11.73
C ARG A 32 10.24 -4.16 -11.44
N ARG A 33 9.13 -4.90 -11.28
CA ARG A 33 9.15 -6.34 -11.03
C ARG A 33 8.80 -7.19 -12.24
N ASP A 34 8.56 -6.56 -13.40
CA ASP A 34 8.09 -7.22 -14.62
C ASP A 34 6.81 -8.03 -14.39
N ILE A 35 5.81 -7.40 -13.78
CA ILE A 35 4.51 -8.01 -13.44
C ILE A 35 3.34 -7.10 -13.84
N GLY A 36 2.15 -7.67 -13.92
CA GLY A 36 0.92 -6.91 -14.11
C GLY A 36 0.51 -6.09 -12.87
N VAL A 37 -0.28 -5.03 -13.07
CA VAL A 37 -0.81 -4.15 -12.01
C VAL A 37 -1.60 -4.95 -10.96
N ASP A 38 -2.37 -5.96 -11.38
CA ASP A 38 -3.13 -6.83 -10.46
C ASP A 38 -2.23 -7.69 -9.57
N GLU A 39 -1.07 -8.12 -10.09
CA GLU A 39 -0.07 -8.84 -9.30
C GLU A 39 0.60 -7.89 -8.31
N ALA A 40 0.95 -6.67 -8.74
CA ALA A 40 1.50 -5.64 -7.86
C ALA A 40 0.55 -5.34 -6.69
N PHE A 41 -0.75 -5.21 -6.96
CA PHE A 41 -1.75 -5.02 -5.90
C PHE A 41 -1.82 -6.20 -4.93
N ARG A 42 -1.74 -7.43 -5.44
CA ARG A 42 -1.69 -8.64 -4.59
C ARG A 42 -0.45 -8.66 -3.70
N LEU A 43 0.71 -8.25 -4.21
CA LEU A 43 1.94 -8.12 -3.43
C LEU A 43 1.81 -7.07 -2.31
N LEU A 44 1.32 -5.87 -2.62
CA LEU A 44 1.10 -4.83 -1.60
C LEU A 44 0.14 -5.30 -0.50
N ARG A 45 -0.95 -5.99 -0.89
CA ARG A 45 -1.91 -6.55 0.07
C ARG A 45 -1.34 -7.68 0.91
N ALA A 46 -0.51 -8.55 0.33
CA ALA A 46 0.15 -9.62 1.07
C ALA A 46 1.09 -9.02 2.13
N HIS A 47 1.95 -8.08 1.72
CA HIS A 47 2.90 -7.43 2.62
C HIS A 47 2.20 -6.63 3.73
N SER A 48 1.14 -5.89 3.41
CA SER A 48 0.29 -5.21 4.39
C SER A 48 -0.27 -6.16 5.45
N ARG A 49 -0.76 -7.34 5.03
CA ARG A 49 -1.32 -8.36 5.95
C ARG A 49 -0.25 -9.03 6.80
N GLU A 50 0.89 -9.37 6.20
CA GLU A 50 2.01 -10.00 6.89
C GLU A 50 2.62 -9.11 7.97
N HIS A 51 2.72 -7.80 7.69
CA HIS A 51 3.36 -6.84 8.59
C HIS A 51 2.36 -6.09 9.49
N GLY A 52 1.06 -6.27 9.29
CA GLY A 52 0.02 -5.55 10.03
C GLY A 52 0.02 -4.03 9.78
N VAL A 53 0.57 -3.58 8.65
CA VAL A 53 0.68 -2.16 8.27
C VAL A 53 -0.45 -1.80 7.31
N PRO A 54 -1.10 -0.63 7.43
CA PRO A 54 -2.13 -0.21 6.48
C PRO A 54 -1.61 -0.20 5.04
N LEU A 55 -2.42 -0.72 4.10
CA LEU A 55 -2.06 -0.82 2.68
C LEU A 55 -1.66 0.54 2.08
N THR A 56 -2.34 1.61 2.48
CA THR A 56 -2.03 2.98 2.06
C THR A 56 -0.66 3.45 2.53
N ASP A 57 -0.22 3.01 3.70
CA ASP A 57 1.09 3.38 4.24
C ASP A 57 2.20 2.59 3.54
N ILE A 58 1.97 1.30 3.25
CA ILE A 58 2.87 0.53 2.38
C ILE A 58 2.97 1.17 1.00
N ALA A 59 1.85 1.58 0.41
CA ALA A 59 1.84 2.25 -0.89
C ALA A 59 2.64 3.56 -0.89
N ARG A 60 2.54 4.37 0.18
CA ARG A 60 3.39 5.56 0.36
C ARG A 60 4.86 5.20 0.44
N GLN A 61 5.23 4.24 1.29
CA GLN A 61 6.62 3.80 1.43
C GLN A 61 7.21 3.29 0.11
N VAL A 62 6.41 2.64 -0.75
CA VAL A 62 6.84 2.22 -2.09
C VAL A 62 7.18 3.42 -2.96
N LEU A 63 6.29 4.42 -3.00
CA LEU A 63 6.46 5.63 -3.79
C LEU A 63 7.62 6.49 -3.28
N ASP A 64 7.81 6.52 -1.96
CA ASP A 64 8.90 7.23 -1.28
C ASP A 64 10.23 6.46 -1.35
N GLY A 65 10.22 5.20 -1.81
CA GLY A 65 11.40 4.34 -1.89
C GLY A 65 11.94 3.87 -0.53
N THR A 66 11.13 3.94 0.53
CA THR A 66 11.50 3.59 1.91
C THR A 66 10.92 2.24 2.37
N THR A 67 10.25 1.51 1.48
CA THR A 67 9.66 0.21 1.79
C THR A 67 10.72 -0.89 1.89
N ASP A 68 10.31 -2.06 2.37
CA ASP A 68 11.18 -3.24 2.46
C ASP A 68 11.79 -3.58 1.08
N PRO A 69 13.12 -3.73 0.97
CA PRO A 69 13.79 -4.17 -0.25
C PRO A 69 13.23 -5.46 -0.86
N THR A 70 12.67 -6.37 -0.06
CA THR A 70 12.01 -7.59 -0.56
C THR A 70 10.81 -7.26 -1.46
N LEU A 71 10.15 -6.13 -1.20
CA LEU A 71 9.01 -5.64 -1.95
C LEU A 71 9.42 -4.86 -3.21
N LEU A 72 10.64 -4.32 -3.27
CA LEU A 72 11.20 -3.66 -4.46
C LEU A 72 12.10 -4.56 -5.32
N GLY A 73 12.62 -5.65 -4.76
CA GLY A 73 13.58 -6.53 -5.41
C GLY A 73 13.01 -7.31 -6.60
N PRO A 74 13.83 -8.00 -7.40
CA PRO A 74 13.34 -8.90 -8.45
C PRO A 74 12.50 -10.04 -7.85
N ARG A 75 11.71 -10.72 -8.70
CA ARG A 75 10.98 -11.92 -8.26
C ARG A 75 12.00 -12.96 -7.80
N ALA A 76 11.86 -13.45 -6.56
CA ALA A 76 12.62 -14.62 -6.10
C ALA A 76 12.22 -15.86 -6.90
#